data_AF-A0AAN9LUZ6-F1
#
_entry.id   AF-A0AAN9LUZ6-F1
#
_cell.length_a   1.000
_cell.length_b   1.000
_cell.length_c   1.000
_cell.angle_alpha   90.00
_cell.angle_beta   90.00
_cell.angle_gamma   90.00
#
_symmetry.space_group_name_H-M   'P 1'
#
loop_
_entity.id
_entity.type
_entity.pdbx_description
1 polymer ?
#
loop_
_entity_poly.entity_id
_entity_poly.type
_entity_poly.pdbx_seq_one_letter_code
_entity_poly.pdbx_strand_id
1 'polypeptide(L)'
;MSNGSLSLPTSANGAKPPFTRPTANFHPSVWGDRFLSYVPTSAESDSHIQQAKLLKEDVRKSLVSPIDHNNFSFKLNFIDSVQRLGVSYHFEHEIDTLLCQIYDISTKDNNIIAHSDHLYHTALLFRLLRQHGYRISSSIFCKFQYQTGKFKESLADDIQGMLSLYEAAGLRCHGEDVLEEAHKFNFEQLTKFITTQLSCSHVARVQHSLKQSLRRGLPRLEATYYMSFYEEDPSHEIAKLDFNMLQELHLKEVSTLTKWWTKDLSVSTNLPFTRDRIVECWFWILGVYLEPQYSRWITTKAIALASIIDDLYDAYGTIEELELFTNAIERWDICCLVDLPEYMQLCYKAILDVYEEIEKEMRKKGKVYFM
;
A
#
# COMPACT_ATOMS: atom_id res chain seq x y z
N MET A 1 -11.86 44.78 -2.41
CA MET A 1 -13.32 44.92 -2.57
C MET A 1 -13.97 43.72 -1.90
N SER A 2 -14.89 44.01 -0.98
CA SER A 2 -15.65 43.19 -0.02
C SER A 2 -15.30 41.70 0.18
N ASN A 3 -14.80 41.40 1.38
CA ASN A 3 -14.98 40.12 2.07
C ASN A 3 -16.47 39.89 2.32
N GLY A 4 -17.07 38.91 1.64
CA GLY A 4 -18.41 38.43 1.94
C GLY A 4 -18.33 37.29 2.97
N SER A 5 -18.57 37.60 4.24
CA SER A 5 -18.88 36.58 5.25
C SER A 5 -20.22 35.95 4.90
N LEU A 6 -20.21 34.67 4.52
CA LEU A 6 -21.42 33.86 4.38
C LEU A 6 -22.06 33.71 5.76
N SER A 7 -23.18 34.40 5.96
CA SER A 7 -24.02 34.28 7.15
C SER A 7 -25.02 33.14 6.93
N LEU A 8 -25.23 32.34 7.99
CA LEU A 8 -26.18 31.24 8.05
C LEU A 8 -27.63 31.74 7.80
N PRO A 9 -28.52 30.90 7.23
CA PRO A 9 -29.91 31.27 7.02
C PRO A 9 -30.57 31.56 8.37
N THR A 10 -31.09 32.77 8.51
CA THR A 10 -31.84 33.19 9.69
C THR A 10 -33.30 32.82 9.48
N SER A 11 -33.84 31.96 10.35
CA SER A 11 -35.27 31.64 10.41
C SER A 11 -36.09 32.91 10.64
N ALA A 12 -37.28 32.99 10.03
CA ALA A 12 -38.20 34.12 10.07
C ALA A 12 -38.87 34.38 11.44
N ASN A 13 -38.36 33.79 12.52
CA ASN A 13 -38.67 34.14 13.90
C ASN A 13 -37.33 34.30 14.63
N GLY A 14 -37.05 35.48 15.18
CA GLY A 14 -35.76 35.88 15.79
C GLY A 14 -35.30 35.11 17.03
N ALA A 15 -35.57 33.81 17.14
CA ALA A 15 -34.91 32.90 18.04
C ALA A 15 -33.61 32.39 17.36
N LYS A 16 -32.46 32.61 18.00
CA LYS A 16 -31.26 31.82 17.68
C LYS A 16 -31.61 30.34 17.83
N PRO A 17 -31.20 29.45 16.91
CA PRO A 17 -31.40 28.02 17.09
C PRO A 17 -30.79 27.61 18.46
N PRO A 18 -31.46 26.75 19.24
CA PRO A 18 -31.03 26.46 20.62
C PRO A 18 -29.70 25.70 20.71
N PHE A 19 -29.13 25.29 19.58
CA PHE A 19 -27.92 24.49 19.50
C PHE A 19 -26.96 25.05 18.46
N THR A 20 -25.80 25.52 18.90
CA THR A 20 -24.62 25.65 18.02
C THR A 20 -24.05 24.25 17.82
N ARG A 21 -24.14 23.74 16.59
CA ARG A 21 -23.49 22.47 16.22
C ARG A 21 -21.98 22.59 16.46
N PRO A 22 -21.31 21.52 16.92
CA PRO A 22 -19.86 21.46 16.78
C PRO A 22 -19.53 21.58 15.30
N THR A 23 -18.42 22.25 14.98
CA THR A 23 -17.88 22.28 13.62
C THR A 23 -16.37 22.14 13.70
N ALA A 24 -15.83 21.15 12.99
CA ALA A 24 -14.40 21.01 12.82
C ALA A 24 -13.91 21.92 11.69
N ASN A 25 -12.72 22.50 11.86
CA ASN A 25 -12.11 23.36 10.84
C ASN A 25 -11.20 22.53 9.91
N PHE A 26 -11.82 21.78 9.00
CA PHE A 26 -11.09 20.98 8.02
C PHE A 26 -10.61 21.85 6.86
N HIS A 27 -9.33 21.69 6.46
CA HIS A 27 -8.82 22.39 5.29
C HIS A 27 -9.42 21.81 3.98
N PRO A 28 -9.64 22.61 2.93
CA PRO A 28 -10.11 22.14 1.63
C PRO A 28 -9.18 21.09 0.99
N SER A 29 -9.66 20.30 0.02
CA SER A 29 -8.78 19.40 -0.73
C SER A 29 -7.63 20.16 -1.41
N VAL A 30 -6.40 19.64 -1.28
CA VAL A 30 -5.21 20.21 -1.94
C VAL A 30 -5.16 19.93 -3.44
N TRP A 31 -6.03 19.04 -3.95
CA TRP A 31 -6.01 18.58 -5.33
C TRP A 31 -6.91 19.40 -6.26
N GLY A 32 -7.89 20.12 -5.70
CA GLY A 32 -8.91 20.82 -6.47
C GLY A 32 -9.48 19.94 -7.59
N ASP A 33 -9.54 20.49 -8.80
CA ASP A 33 -10.12 19.83 -9.96
C ASP A 33 -9.12 18.93 -10.74
N ARG A 34 -7.88 18.76 -10.24
CA ARG A 34 -6.78 18.11 -10.98
C ARG A 34 -7.15 16.76 -11.58
N PHE A 35 -7.96 15.96 -10.88
CA PHE A 35 -8.35 14.63 -11.31
C PHE A 35 -9.73 14.55 -11.98
N LEU A 36 -10.50 15.65 -12.09
CA LEU A 36 -11.84 15.62 -12.68
C LEU A 36 -11.85 15.30 -14.18
N SER A 37 -10.76 15.60 -14.90
CA SER A 37 -10.66 15.45 -16.35
C SER A 37 -9.39 14.72 -16.76
N TYR A 38 -9.28 13.44 -16.39
CA TYR A 38 -8.30 12.56 -17.02
C TYR A 38 -8.82 12.01 -18.35
N VAL A 39 -8.06 12.23 -19.43
CA VAL A 39 -8.27 11.65 -20.76
C VAL A 39 -7.09 10.72 -21.04
N PRO A 40 -7.31 9.41 -21.22
CA PRO A 40 -6.24 8.48 -21.56
C PRO A 40 -5.54 8.89 -22.86
N THR A 41 -4.21 8.84 -22.90
CA THR A 41 -3.45 9.10 -24.11
C THR A 41 -3.54 7.88 -25.02
N SER A 42 -4.44 7.92 -26.01
CA SER A 42 -4.78 6.77 -26.86
C SER A 42 -3.71 6.35 -27.89
N ALA A 43 -2.50 6.90 -27.84
CA ALA A 43 -1.56 6.88 -28.97
C ALA A 43 -0.44 5.81 -28.90
N GLU A 44 -0.19 5.18 -27.75
CA GLU A 44 0.96 4.26 -27.57
C GLU A 44 0.58 2.84 -27.08
N SER A 45 -0.71 2.57 -26.92
CA SER A 45 -1.28 1.36 -26.28
C SER A 45 -0.74 0.04 -26.82
N ASP A 46 -0.83 -0.21 -28.12
CA ASP A 46 -0.67 -1.58 -28.64
C ASP A 46 0.80 -2.01 -28.73
N SER A 47 1.70 -1.08 -29.05
CA SER A 47 3.15 -1.32 -29.07
C SER A 47 3.66 -1.60 -27.66
N HIS A 48 3.26 -0.79 -26.67
CA HIS A 48 3.64 -0.95 -25.27
C HIS A 48 3.10 -2.26 -24.68
N ILE A 49 1.85 -2.63 -24.97
CA ILE A 49 1.30 -3.92 -24.54
C ILE A 49 2.11 -5.09 -25.12
N GLN A 50 2.49 -5.02 -26.39
CA GLN A 50 3.27 -6.08 -27.02
C GLN A 50 4.70 -6.16 -26.45
N GLN A 51 5.35 -5.03 -26.23
CA GLN A 51 6.66 -4.96 -25.57
C GLN A 51 6.59 -5.53 -24.13
N ALA A 52 5.57 -5.16 -23.36
CA ALA A 52 5.36 -5.66 -22.01
C ALA A 52 5.22 -7.20 -21.99
N LYS A 53 4.51 -7.78 -22.97
CA LYS A 53 4.40 -9.24 -23.10
C LYS A 53 5.75 -9.92 -23.36
N LEU A 54 6.57 -9.35 -24.22
CA LEU A 54 7.90 -9.90 -24.52
C LEU A 54 8.80 -9.85 -23.28
N LEU A 55 8.88 -8.70 -22.61
CA LEU A 55 9.68 -8.53 -21.40
C LEU A 55 9.19 -9.43 -20.24
N LYS A 56 7.87 -9.59 -20.09
CA LYS A 56 7.30 -10.55 -19.13
C LYS A 56 7.82 -11.95 -19.38
N GLU A 57 7.89 -12.34 -20.64
CA GLU A 57 8.32 -13.68 -21.00
C GLU A 57 9.81 -13.92 -20.76
N ASP A 58 10.64 -12.89 -20.91
CA ASP A 58 12.07 -12.99 -20.59
C ASP A 58 12.32 -13.05 -19.07
N VAL A 59 11.54 -12.31 -18.27
CA VAL A 59 11.53 -12.46 -16.81
C VAL A 59 11.05 -13.86 -16.42
N ARG A 60 9.95 -14.35 -17.02
CA ARG A 60 9.41 -15.68 -16.74
C ARG A 60 10.44 -16.77 -17.05
N LYS A 61 11.09 -16.74 -18.22
CA LYS A 61 12.17 -17.68 -18.59
C LYS A 61 13.31 -17.66 -17.56
N SER A 62 13.68 -16.48 -17.09
CA SER A 62 14.72 -16.30 -16.09
C SER A 62 14.32 -16.86 -14.72
N LEU A 63 13.03 -16.83 -14.36
CA LEU A 63 12.51 -17.48 -13.15
C LEU A 63 12.49 -19.00 -13.27
N VAL A 64 11.96 -19.55 -14.38
CA VAL A 64 11.75 -21.00 -14.54
C VAL A 64 13.00 -21.80 -14.96
N SER A 65 14.09 -21.12 -15.33
CA SER A 65 15.34 -21.83 -15.68
C SER A 65 15.85 -22.68 -14.49
N PRO A 66 16.45 -23.86 -14.73
CA PRO A 66 16.88 -24.75 -13.65
C PRO A 66 17.84 -24.08 -12.68
N ILE A 67 17.71 -24.41 -11.39
CA ILE A 67 18.69 -23.99 -10.38
C ILE A 67 19.92 -24.90 -10.47
N ASP A 68 21.10 -24.29 -10.45
CA ASP A 68 22.37 -24.98 -10.25
C ASP A 68 23.22 -24.22 -9.21
N HIS A 69 24.37 -24.80 -8.84
CA HIS A 69 25.25 -24.21 -7.85
C HIS A 69 25.83 -22.85 -8.26
N ASN A 70 25.92 -22.54 -9.56
CA ASN A 70 26.48 -21.31 -10.07
C ASN A 70 25.45 -20.18 -10.14
N ASN A 71 24.16 -20.51 -10.25
CA ASN A 71 23.08 -19.53 -10.42
C ASN A 71 22.20 -19.32 -9.16
N PHE A 72 22.38 -20.11 -8.09
CA PHE A 72 21.57 -20.00 -6.86
C PHE A 72 21.51 -18.57 -6.31
N SER A 73 22.68 -17.93 -6.14
CA SER A 73 22.75 -16.54 -5.66
C SER A 73 22.11 -15.55 -6.64
N PHE A 74 22.26 -15.79 -7.94
CA PHE A 74 21.61 -14.98 -8.98
C PHE A 74 20.08 -15.09 -8.87
N LYS A 75 19.54 -16.31 -8.73
CA LYS A 75 18.10 -16.57 -8.57
C LYS A 75 17.52 -15.84 -7.37
N LEU A 76 18.19 -15.88 -6.21
CA LEU A 76 17.76 -15.16 -5.02
C LEU A 76 17.70 -13.65 -5.25
N ASN A 77 18.76 -13.08 -5.83
CA ASN A 77 18.79 -11.65 -6.17
C ASN A 77 17.72 -11.29 -7.19
N PHE A 78 17.47 -12.16 -8.17
CA PHE A 78 16.50 -11.93 -9.22
C PHE A 78 15.06 -11.90 -8.67
N ILE A 79 14.71 -12.83 -7.77
CA ILE A 79 13.42 -12.80 -7.05
C ILE A 79 13.29 -11.47 -6.29
N ASP A 80 14.31 -11.09 -5.53
CA ASP A 80 14.29 -9.84 -4.75
C ASP A 80 14.08 -8.61 -5.65
N SER A 81 14.79 -8.55 -6.78
CA SER A 81 14.62 -7.47 -7.76
C SER A 81 13.20 -7.45 -8.33
N VAL A 82 12.68 -8.58 -8.79
CA VAL A 82 11.31 -8.68 -9.35
C VAL A 82 10.25 -8.25 -8.33
N GLN A 83 10.42 -8.60 -7.05
CA GLN A 83 9.56 -8.14 -5.97
C GLN A 83 9.68 -6.65 -5.70
N ARG A 84 10.91 -6.15 -5.52
CA ARG A 84 11.18 -4.73 -5.22
C ARG A 84 10.80 -3.81 -6.38
N LEU A 85 10.86 -4.28 -7.62
CA LEU A 85 10.41 -3.53 -8.80
C LEU A 85 8.88 -3.48 -8.94
N GLY A 86 8.13 -4.16 -8.08
CA GLY A 86 6.67 -4.08 -8.05
C GLY A 86 5.96 -4.85 -9.18
N VAL A 87 6.67 -5.78 -9.83
CA VAL A 87 6.16 -6.59 -10.96
C VAL A 87 5.96 -8.07 -10.61
N SER A 88 6.28 -8.47 -9.36
CA SER A 88 6.14 -9.86 -8.90
C SER A 88 4.73 -10.45 -9.00
N TYR A 89 3.68 -9.62 -8.97
CA TYR A 89 2.29 -10.07 -9.10
C TYR A 89 1.98 -10.70 -10.48
N HIS A 90 2.83 -10.51 -11.49
CA HIS A 90 2.73 -11.24 -12.78
C HIS A 90 3.28 -12.66 -12.72
N PHE A 91 4.05 -12.99 -11.68
CA PHE A 91 4.88 -14.19 -11.61
C PHE A 91 4.70 -14.95 -10.29
N GLU A 92 3.54 -14.81 -9.64
CA GLU A 92 3.29 -15.40 -8.31
C GLU A 92 3.55 -16.90 -8.29
N HIS A 93 3.07 -17.63 -9.31
CA HIS A 93 3.25 -19.07 -9.41
C HIS A 93 4.71 -19.49 -9.66
N GLU A 94 5.41 -18.78 -10.55
CA GLU A 94 6.82 -19.03 -10.84
C GLU A 94 7.71 -18.74 -9.64
N ILE A 95 7.46 -17.64 -8.93
CA ILE A 95 8.19 -17.27 -7.72
C ILE A 95 7.95 -18.30 -6.61
N ASP A 96 6.70 -18.71 -6.38
CA ASP A 96 6.37 -19.73 -5.37
C ASP A 96 7.05 -21.06 -5.67
N THR A 97 6.97 -21.51 -6.93
CA THR A 97 7.64 -22.75 -7.38
C THR A 97 9.16 -22.66 -7.19
N LEU A 98 9.76 -21.54 -7.56
CA LEU A 98 11.21 -21.33 -7.43
C LEU A 98 11.65 -21.27 -5.95
N LEU A 99 10.87 -20.62 -5.09
CA LEU A 99 11.15 -20.57 -3.65
C LEU A 99 10.97 -21.93 -2.98
N CYS A 100 10.02 -22.74 -3.42
CA CYS A 100 9.84 -24.11 -2.96
C CYS A 100 11.10 -24.96 -3.28
N GLN A 101 11.61 -24.88 -4.51
CA GLN A 101 12.86 -25.54 -4.88
C GLN A 101 14.06 -25.02 -4.06
N ILE A 102 14.16 -23.70 -3.87
CA ILE A 102 15.20 -23.09 -3.04
C ILE A 102 15.10 -23.60 -1.60
N TYR A 103 13.90 -23.68 -1.03
CA TYR A 103 13.67 -24.22 0.31
C TYR A 103 14.17 -25.66 0.41
N ASP A 104 13.79 -26.53 -0.51
CA ASP A 104 14.15 -27.96 -0.51
C ASP A 104 15.66 -28.20 -0.58
N ILE A 105 16.39 -27.41 -1.38
CA ILE A 105 17.84 -27.59 -1.55
C ILE A 105 18.67 -26.88 -0.48
N SER A 106 18.13 -25.83 0.15
CA SER A 106 18.90 -24.95 1.05
C SER A 106 18.54 -25.12 2.53
N THR A 107 17.54 -25.94 2.85
CA THR A 107 17.07 -26.12 4.23
C THR A 107 16.95 -27.58 4.65
N LYS A 108 17.04 -27.81 5.96
CA LYS A 108 16.73 -29.09 6.61
C LYS A 108 16.09 -28.81 7.96
N ASP A 109 14.92 -29.40 8.22
CA ASP A 109 14.16 -29.21 9.46
C ASP A 109 13.93 -27.71 9.78
N ASN A 110 13.56 -26.92 8.75
CA ASN A 110 13.43 -25.46 8.79
C ASN A 110 14.72 -24.68 9.13
N ASN A 111 15.89 -25.32 9.19
CA ASN A 111 17.17 -24.63 9.34
C ASN A 111 17.82 -24.46 7.97
N ILE A 112 18.33 -23.27 7.67
CA ILE A 112 19.15 -23.05 6.48
C ILE A 112 20.46 -23.84 6.65
N ILE A 113 20.71 -24.77 5.73
CA ILE A 113 21.95 -25.55 5.66
C ILE A 113 22.91 -25.03 4.59
N ALA A 114 22.46 -24.11 3.72
CA ALA A 114 23.32 -23.52 2.71
C ALA A 114 24.56 -22.86 3.35
N HIS A 115 25.75 -23.37 2.99
CA HIS A 115 27.04 -22.96 3.54
C HIS A 115 27.55 -21.63 2.96
N SER A 116 26.71 -20.61 2.92
CA SER A 116 27.18 -19.25 2.63
C SER A 116 27.70 -18.60 3.91
N ASP A 117 28.98 -18.26 3.94
CA ASP A 117 29.56 -17.43 5.01
C ASP A 117 29.26 -15.94 4.80
N HIS A 118 28.61 -15.58 3.69
CA HIS A 118 28.22 -14.22 3.40
C HIS A 118 26.92 -13.83 4.11
N LEU A 119 27.00 -12.76 4.90
CA LEU A 119 25.88 -12.19 5.64
C LEU A 119 24.70 -11.85 4.70
N TYR A 120 25.01 -11.18 3.60
CA TYR A 120 24.03 -10.77 2.59
C TYR A 120 23.15 -11.92 2.10
N HIS A 121 23.76 -13.01 1.62
CA HIS A 121 23.03 -14.14 1.05
C HIS A 121 22.22 -14.88 2.11
N THR A 122 22.78 -15.06 3.31
CA THR A 122 22.06 -15.70 4.42
C THR A 122 20.83 -14.89 4.80
N ALA A 123 20.98 -13.57 4.95
CA ALA A 123 19.88 -12.66 5.28
C ALA A 123 18.82 -12.58 4.18
N LEU A 124 19.24 -12.55 2.90
CA LEU A 124 18.33 -12.51 1.77
C LEU A 124 17.49 -13.78 1.67
N LEU A 125 18.13 -14.96 1.74
CA LEU A 125 17.45 -16.26 1.70
C LEU A 125 16.44 -16.37 2.85
N PHE A 126 16.86 -16.04 4.07
CA PHE A 126 16.00 -16.03 5.24
C PHE A 126 14.79 -15.12 5.04
N ARG A 127 15.01 -13.89 4.56
CA ARG A 127 13.97 -12.89 4.35
C ARG A 127 12.94 -13.35 3.31
N LEU A 128 13.40 -13.78 2.13
CA LEU A 128 12.51 -14.23 1.05
C LEU A 128 11.65 -15.42 1.49
N LEU A 129 12.27 -16.45 2.09
CA LEU A 129 11.53 -17.61 2.59
C LEU A 129 10.50 -17.21 3.65
N ARG A 130 10.86 -16.38 4.63
CA ARG A 130 9.91 -15.94 5.66
C ARG A 130 8.78 -15.06 5.12
N GLN A 131 9.06 -14.17 4.15
CA GLN A 131 8.03 -13.36 3.50
C GLN A 131 6.98 -14.22 2.79
N HIS A 132 7.37 -15.38 2.28
CA HIS A 132 6.50 -16.35 1.62
C HIS A 132 5.95 -17.43 2.58
N GLY A 133 6.07 -17.24 3.89
CA GLY A 133 5.42 -18.09 4.89
C GLY A 133 6.20 -19.32 5.36
N TYR A 134 7.43 -19.53 4.87
CA TYR A 134 8.29 -20.61 5.36
C TYR A 134 8.80 -20.31 6.78
N ARG A 135 8.74 -21.30 7.66
CA ARG A 135 9.05 -21.16 9.10
C ARG A 135 10.54 -21.31 9.40
N ILE A 136 11.39 -20.56 8.70
CA ILE A 136 12.85 -20.69 8.82
C ILE A 136 13.34 -20.29 10.20
N SER A 137 14.21 -21.10 10.82
CA SER A 137 14.85 -20.80 12.11
C SER A 137 15.78 -19.58 12.02
N SER A 138 15.69 -18.69 13.00
CA SER A 138 16.59 -17.54 13.14
C SER A 138 17.97 -17.90 13.73
N SER A 139 18.15 -19.12 14.23
CA SER A 139 19.43 -19.61 14.78
C SER A 139 20.57 -19.59 13.75
N ILE A 140 20.25 -19.55 12.46
CA ILE A 140 21.24 -19.40 11.39
C ILE A 140 22.13 -18.16 11.58
N PHE A 141 21.61 -17.10 12.23
CA PHE A 141 22.37 -15.88 12.46
C PHE A 141 23.34 -15.97 13.65
N CYS A 142 23.26 -17.00 14.49
CA CYS A 142 24.19 -17.19 15.60
C CYS A 142 25.65 -17.35 15.11
N LYS A 143 25.87 -17.84 13.89
CA LYS A 143 27.22 -17.94 13.29
C LYS A 143 27.91 -16.58 13.08
N PHE A 144 27.12 -15.51 13.01
CA PHE A 144 27.60 -14.13 12.89
C PHE A 144 27.79 -13.44 14.26
N GLN A 145 27.55 -14.14 15.35
CA GLN A 145 27.72 -13.63 16.71
C GLN A 145 29.03 -14.16 17.35
N TYR A 146 29.51 -13.43 18.36
CA TYR A 146 30.44 -13.94 19.36
C TYR A 146 29.71 -14.91 20.31
N GLN A 147 30.46 -15.65 21.12
CA GLN A 147 29.90 -16.52 22.17
C GLN A 147 29.06 -15.76 23.20
N THR A 148 29.25 -14.43 23.31
CA THR A 148 28.46 -13.53 24.16
C THR A 148 27.05 -13.25 23.61
N GLY A 149 26.73 -13.70 22.39
CA GLY A 149 25.47 -13.40 21.70
C GLY A 149 25.44 -12.04 20.98
N LYS A 150 26.55 -11.30 20.98
CA LYS A 150 26.69 -10.03 20.23
C LYS A 150 27.16 -10.27 18.81
N PHE A 151 26.63 -9.52 17.84
CA PHE A 151 27.10 -9.59 16.45
C PHE A 151 28.56 -9.13 16.33
N LYS A 152 29.31 -9.79 15.46
CA LYS A 152 30.74 -9.51 15.24
C LYS A 152 30.93 -8.11 14.68
N GLU A 153 31.81 -7.32 15.29
CA GLU A 153 32.09 -5.94 14.83
C GLU A 153 32.70 -5.91 13.42
N SER A 154 33.37 -6.99 13.00
CA SER A 154 33.89 -7.16 11.65
C SER A 154 32.82 -7.13 10.55
N LEU A 155 31.53 -7.21 10.89
CA LEU A 155 30.42 -7.07 9.94
C LEU A 155 30.15 -5.62 9.56
N ALA A 156 30.70 -4.64 10.30
CA ALA A 156 30.46 -3.22 10.08
C ALA A 156 30.94 -2.72 8.70
N ASP A 157 31.86 -3.45 8.06
CA ASP A 157 32.35 -3.12 6.72
C ASP A 157 31.43 -3.66 5.59
N ASP A 158 30.53 -4.62 5.88
CA ASP A 158 29.59 -5.20 4.92
C ASP A 158 28.24 -4.47 4.95
N ILE A 159 28.20 -3.25 4.37
CA ILE A 159 26.98 -2.42 4.33
C ILE A 159 25.81 -3.14 3.67
N GLN A 160 26.07 -3.90 2.60
CA GLN A 160 25.03 -4.61 1.87
C GLN A 160 24.46 -5.78 2.69
N GLY A 161 25.32 -6.55 3.35
CA GLY A 161 24.93 -7.59 4.28
C GLY A 161 24.16 -7.05 5.47
N MET A 162 24.62 -5.92 6.04
CA MET A 162 23.94 -5.26 7.15
C MET A 162 22.54 -4.76 6.77
N LEU A 163 22.38 -4.14 5.60
CA LEU A 163 21.07 -3.76 5.08
C LEU A 163 20.15 -4.97 4.89
N SER A 164 20.66 -6.05 4.30
CA SER A 164 19.88 -7.27 4.10
C SER A 164 19.44 -7.89 5.43
N LEU A 165 20.35 -7.93 6.43
CA LEU A 165 20.04 -8.44 7.77
C LEU A 165 19.08 -7.51 8.53
N TYR A 166 19.19 -6.19 8.38
CA TYR A 166 18.27 -5.23 8.98
C TYR A 166 16.82 -5.47 8.49
N GLU A 167 16.64 -5.61 7.17
CA GLU A 167 15.33 -5.91 6.58
C GLU A 167 14.82 -7.30 7.01
N ALA A 168 15.72 -8.31 7.06
CA ALA A 168 15.39 -9.66 7.52
C ALA A 168 14.97 -9.71 8.99
N ALA A 169 15.67 -8.99 9.87
CA ALA A 169 15.36 -8.87 11.29
C ALA A 169 14.04 -8.13 11.55
N GLY A 170 13.57 -7.35 10.57
CA GLY A 170 12.21 -6.82 10.54
C GLY A 170 11.11 -7.88 10.50
N LEU A 171 11.41 -9.14 10.16
CA LEU A 171 10.48 -10.29 10.11
C LEU A 171 10.44 -11.13 11.39
N ARG A 172 11.10 -10.67 12.46
CA ARG A 172 11.14 -11.39 13.73
C ARG A 172 9.76 -11.63 14.35
N CYS A 173 9.65 -12.73 15.07
CA CYS A 173 8.53 -13.12 15.90
C CYS A 173 8.91 -13.00 17.41
N HIS A 174 7.92 -13.16 18.29
CA HIS A 174 8.16 -13.17 19.73
C HIS A 174 9.15 -14.28 20.13
N GLY A 175 10.12 -13.95 20.99
CA GLY A 175 11.13 -14.88 21.48
C GLY A 175 12.37 -15.03 20.60
N GLU A 176 12.50 -14.26 19.52
CA GLU A 176 13.66 -14.32 18.62
C GLU A 176 14.73 -13.28 18.98
N ASP A 177 15.38 -13.48 20.13
CA ASP A 177 16.39 -12.55 20.68
C ASP A 177 17.55 -12.29 19.72
N VAL A 178 17.94 -13.30 18.92
CA VAL A 178 18.98 -13.17 17.88
C VAL A 178 18.62 -12.11 16.83
N LEU A 179 17.35 -12.02 16.43
CA LEU A 179 16.90 -11.02 15.45
C LEU A 179 16.64 -9.65 16.09
N GLU A 180 16.25 -9.60 17.36
CA GLU A 180 16.16 -8.33 18.10
C GLU A 180 17.55 -7.69 18.21
N GLU A 181 18.56 -8.47 18.61
CA GLU A 181 19.95 -8.01 18.64
C GLU A 181 20.48 -7.67 17.24
N ALA A 182 20.12 -8.47 16.21
CA ALA A 182 20.49 -8.18 14.82
C ALA A 182 19.94 -6.83 14.38
N HIS A 183 18.65 -6.56 14.63
CA HIS A 183 18.02 -5.30 14.27
C HIS A 183 18.71 -4.13 14.97
N LYS A 184 18.99 -4.25 16.27
CA LYS A 184 19.68 -3.22 17.06
C LYS A 184 21.09 -2.95 16.53
N PHE A 185 21.91 -3.98 16.37
CA PHE A 185 23.29 -3.86 15.89
C PHE A 185 23.35 -3.17 14.52
N ASN A 186 22.53 -3.65 13.56
CA ASN A 186 22.53 -3.08 12.22
C ASN A 186 22.01 -1.64 12.21
N PHE A 187 20.99 -1.31 13.00
CA PHE A 187 20.52 0.07 13.14
C PHE A 187 21.64 1.02 13.62
N GLU A 188 22.38 0.63 14.65
CA GLU A 188 23.49 1.42 15.20
C GLU A 188 24.63 1.60 14.19
N GLN A 189 25.07 0.51 13.54
CA GLN A 189 26.16 0.57 12.55
C GLN A 189 25.78 1.32 11.28
N LEU A 190 24.57 1.11 10.75
CA LEU A 190 24.09 1.82 9.56
C LEU A 190 23.87 3.32 9.85
N THR A 191 23.40 3.67 11.06
CA THR A 191 23.31 5.08 11.49
C THR A 191 24.70 5.71 11.56
N LYS A 192 25.67 5.02 12.16
CA LYS A 192 27.07 5.46 12.19
C LYS A 192 27.62 5.66 10.78
N PHE A 193 27.41 4.71 9.89
CA PHE A 193 27.82 4.79 8.48
C PHE A 193 27.32 6.06 7.79
N ILE A 194 26.02 6.37 7.91
CA ILE A 194 25.43 7.60 7.33
C ILE A 194 26.09 8.86 7.89
N THR A 195 26.38 8.90 9.19
CA THR A 195 26.99 10.09 9.81
C THR A 195 28.46 10.32 9.41
N THR A 196 29.17 9.26 9.02
CA THR A 196 30.60 9.32 8.70
C THR A 196 30.92 9.47 7.21
N GLN A 197 29.98 9.16 6.32
CA GLN A 197 30.23 9.11 4.87
C GLN A 197 29.64 10.32 4.15
N LEU A 198 30.48 11.01 3.37
CA LEU A 198 30.08 12.14 2.51
C LEU A 198 29.59 11.60 1.15
N SER A 199 28.27 11.61 0.97
CA SER A 199 27.53 11.43 -0.30
C SER A 199 27.94 10.26 -1.22
N CYS A 200 27.11 9.22 -1.24
CA CYS A 200 27.09 8.19 -2.29
C CYS A 200 25.65 7.67 -2.44
N SER A 201 25.30 7.08 -3.58
CA SER A 201 24.02 6.37 -3.80
C SER A 201 23.70 5.35 -2.69
N HIS A 202 24.73 4.75 -2.10
CA HIS A 202 24.62 3.86 -0.94
C HIS A 202 24.08 4.57 0.31
N VAL A 203 24.47 5.81 0.59
CA VAL A 203 23.98 6.56 1.76
C VAL A 203 22.49 6.83 1.65
N ALA A 204 22.02 7.22 0.47
CA ALA A 204 20.60 7.44 0.23
C ALA A 204 19.79 6.17 0.49
N ARG A 205 20.25 5.03 -0.05
CA ARG A 205 19.62 3.71 0.15
C ARG A 205 19.55 3.31 1.62
N VAL A 206 20.64 3.51 2.38
CA VAL A 206 20.67 3.22 3.81
C VAL A 206 19.70 4.14 4.57
N GLN A 207 19.70 5.44 4.27
CA GLN A 207 18.80 6.41 4.89
C GLN A 207 17.33 6.05 4.66
N HIS A 208 16.98 5.62 3.45
CA HIS A 208 15.63 5.19 3.13
C HIS A 208 15.24 3.93 3.92
N SER A 209 16.05 2.86 3.89
CA SER A 209 15.76 1.64 4.66
C SER A 209 15.61 1.89 6.17
N LEU A 210 16.43 2.76 6.76
CA LEU A 210 16.32 3.11 8.18
C LEU A 210 15.04 3.91 8.49
N LYS A 211 14.62 4.80 7.57
CA LYS A 211 13.39 5.58 7.73
C LYS A 211 12.15 4.72 7.48
N GLN A 212 12.22 3.82 6.49
CA GLN A 212 11.12 3.04 5.97
C GLN A 212 11.63 1.65 5.59
N SER A 213 11.35 0.65 6.44
CA SER A 213 11.68 -0.75 6.12
C SER A 213 10.83 -1.25 4.95
N LEU A 214 11.38 -2.11 4.11
CA LEU A 214 10.68 -2.73 2.97
C LEU A 214 9.37 -3.40 3.44
N ARG A 215 9.39 -4.10 4.58
CA ARG A 215 8.22 -4.82 5.12
C ARG A 215 7.04 -3.90 5.43
N ARG A 216 7.30 -2.65 5.82
CA ARG A 216 6.28 -1.68 6.25
C ARG A 216 6.01 -0.61 5.19
N GLY A 217 6.74 -0.65 4.08
CA GLY A 217 6.59 0.31 2.99
C GLY A 217 5.44 -0.06 2.07
N LEU A 218 4.84 0.95 1.43
CA LEU A 218 3.83 0.71 0.41
C LEU A 218 4.52 0.19 -0.86
N PRO A 219 4.17 -1.01 -1.38
CA PRO A 219 4.91 -1.64 -2.46
C PRO A 219 5.15 -0.74 -3.68
N ARG A 220 4.16 0.08 -4.06
CA ARG A 220 4.29 1.02 -5.18
C ARG A 220 5.29 2.15 -4.93
N LEU A 221 5.34 2.71 -3.70
CA LEU A 221 6.31 3.75 -3.36
C LEU A 221 7.72 3.18 -3.25
N GLU A 222 7.84 2.00 -2.64
CA GLU A 222 9.12 1.28 -2.54
C GLU A 222 9.64 0.90 -3.92
N ALA A 223 8.77 0.52 -4.87
CA ALA A 223 9.15 0.25 -6.25
C ALA A 223 9.66 1.50 -6.97
N THR A 224 9.00 2.65 -6.82
CA THR A 224 9.49 3.92 -7.38
C THR A 224 10.87 4.27 -6.84
N TYR A 225 11.06 4.12 -5.52
CA TYR A 225 12.36 4.34 -4.90
C TYR A 225 13.40 3.37 -5.46
N TYR A 226 13.11 2.07 -5.48
CA TYR A 226 14.03 1.03 -5.94
C TYR A 226 14.43 1.18 -7.41
N MET A 227 13.48 1.53 -8.29
CA MET A 227 13.75 1.80 -9.71
C MET A 227 14.79 2.91 -9.90
N SER A 228 14.91 3.88 -8.98
CA SER A 228 15.91 4.95 -9.11
C SER A 228 17.35 4.51 -8.84
N PHE A 229 17.56 3.35 -8.19
CA PHE A 229 18.89 2.80 -7.88
C PHE A 229 19.28 1.59 -8.72
N TYR A 230 18.33 0.97 -9.41
CA TYR A 230 18.55 -0.30 -10.10
C TYR A 230 19.03 -0.05 -11.54
N GLU A 231 20.17 -0.64 -11.91
CA GLU A 231 20.75 -0.55 -13.27
C GLU A 231 20.03 -1.46 -14.29
N GLU A 232 20.27 -1.21 -15.58
CA GLU A 232 19.54 -1.74 -16.74
C GLU A 232 19.62 -3.27 -16.90
N ASP A 233 18.54 -3.96 -16.53
CA ASP A 233 18.22 -5.35 -16.88
C ASP A 233 16.77 -5.39 -17.40
N PRO A 234 16.35 -6.35 -18.25
CA PRO A 234 14.96 -6.54 -18.68
C PRO A 234 13.90 -6.38 -17.57
N SER A 235 14.20 -6.76 -16.33
CA SER A 235 13.33 -6.55 -15.17
C SER A 235 13.06 -5.05 -14.86
N HIS A 236 14.02 -4.18 -15.13
CA HIS A 236 13.89 -2.73 -14.97
C HIS A 236 13.00 -2.10 -16.07
N GLU A 237 13.15 -2.55 -17.32
CA GLU A 237 12.35 -2.04 -18.43
C GLU A 237 10.87 -2.42 -18.28
N ILE A 238 10.58 -3.68 -17.93
CA ILE A 238 9.21 -4.09 -17.62
C ILE A 238 8.66 -3.32 -16.43
N ALA A 239 9.47 -3.03 -15.39
CA ALA A 239 9.02 -2.27 -14.23
C ALA A 239 8.54 -0.86 -14.62
N LYS A 240 9.29 -0.14 -15.45
CA LYS A 240 8.89 1.19 -15.95
C LYS A 240 7.60 1.12 -16.76
N LEU A 241 7.52 0.16 -17.68
CA LEU A 241 6.38 0.00 -18.57
C LEU A 241 5.11 -0.39 -17.80
N ASP A 242 5.22 -1.39 -16.92
CA ASP A 242 4.15 -1.83 -16.02
C ASP A 242 3.69 -0.71 -15.08
N PHE A 243 4.65 0.07 -14.55
CA PHE A 243 4.34 1.18 -13.68
C PHE A 243 3.48 2.23 -14.38
N ASN A 244 3.85 2.61 -15.61
CA ASN A 244 3.10 3.57 -16.39
C ASN A 244 1.72 3.03 -16.79
N MET A 245 1.63 1.78 -17.25
CA MET A 245 0.35 1.14 -17.59
C MET A 245 -0.62 1.10 -16.41
N LEU A 246 -0.13 0.75 -15.21
CA LEU A 246 -0.96 0.80 -14.00
C LEU A 246 -1.29 2.22 -13.58
N GLN A 247 -0.37 3.17 -13.75
CA GLN A 247 -0.65 4.58 -13.48
C GLN A 247 -1.80 5.11 -14.35
N GLU A 248 -1.90 4.72 -15.63
CA GLU A 248 -3.04 5.08 -16.48
C GLU A 248 -4.37 4.52 -15.96
N LEU A 249 -4.37 3.25 -15.55
CA LEU A 249 -5.54 2.61 -14.92
C LEU A 249 -5.96 3.39 -13.65
N HIS A 250 -4.99 3.66 -12.78
CA HIS A 250 -5.16 4.38 -11.52
C HIS A 250 -5.69 5.80 -11.73
N LEU A 251 -5.19 6.52 -12.75
CA LEU A 251 -5.65 7.85 -13.11
C LEU A 251 -7.09 7.84 -13.62
N LYS A 252 -7.49 6.81 -14.37
CA LYS A 252 -8.88 6.60 -14.79
C LYS A 252 -9.81 6.32 -13.61
N GLU A 253 -9.36 5.51 -12.66
CA GLU A 253 -10.11 5.20 -11.44
C GLU A 253 -10.32 6.43 -10.56
N VAL A 254 -9.24 7.13 -10.19
CA VAL A 254 -9.34 8.33 -9.34
C VAL A 254 -10.17 9.42 -10.02
N SER A 255 -10.10 9.56 -11.35
CA SER A 255 -10.93 10.49 -12.11
C SER A 255 -12.42 10.14 -12.01
N THR A 256 -12.77 8.86 -12.11
CA THR A 256 -14.16 8.40 -11.97
C THR A 256 -14.67 8.63 -10.54
N LEU A 257 -13.84 8.33 -9.53
CA LEU A 257 -14.17 8.55 -8.13
C LEU A 257 -14.32 10.03 -7.77
N THR A 258 -13.44 10.89 -8.30
CA THR A 258 -13.52 12.34 -8.08
C THR A 258 -14.78 12.91 -8.72
N LYS A 259 -15.19 12.44 -9.91
CA LYS A 259 -16.48 12.84 -10.52
C LYS A 259 -17.66 12.44 -9.65
N TRP A 260 -17.70 11.21 -9.16
CA TRP A 260 -18.75 10.75 -8.25
C TRP A 260 -18.83 11.62 -6.99
N TRP A 261 -17.67 11.91 -6.38
CA TRP A 261 -17.60 12.72 -5.16
C TRP A 261 -18.01 14.18 -5.37
N THR A 262 -17.45 14.84 -6.38
CA THR A 262 -17.63 16.28 -6.59
C THR A 262 -18.90 16.62 -7.36
N LYS A 263 -19.31 15.79 -8.33
CA LYS A 263 -20.46 16.09 -9.21
C LYS A 263 -21.73 15.40 -8.76
N ASP A 264 -21.65 14.10 -8.46
CA ASP A 264 -22.85 13.32 -8.17
C ASP A 264 -23.32 13.57 -6.73
N LEU A 265 -22.40 13.56 -5.76
CA LEU A 265 -22.70 13.86 -4.35
C LEU A 265 -22.62 15.35 -3.99
N SER A 266 -21.80 16.11 -4.72
CA SER A 266 -21.51 17.52 -4.43
C SER A 266 -21.14 17.74 -2.94
N VAL A 267 -20.23 16.91 -2.42
CA VAL A 267 -19.93 16.82 -0.98
C VAL A 267 -19.55 18.17 -0.38
N SER A 268 -18.71 18.96 -1.06
CA SER A 268 -18.25 20.25 -0.55
C SER A 268 -19.38 21.27 -0.33
N THR A 269 -20.47 21.19 -1.11
CA THR A 269 -21.63 22.08 -0.98
C THR A 269 -22.69 21.51 -0.06
N ASN A 270 -22.96 20.21 -0.18
CA ASN A 270 -24.07 19.57 0.53
C ASN A 270 -23.69 19.10 1.93
N LEU A 271 -22.41 18.81 2.17
CA LEU A 271 -21.85 18.31 3.43
C LEU A 271 -20.57 19.09 3.81
N PRO A 272 -20.65 20.43 3.96
CA PRO A 272 -19.48 21.31 4.14
C PRO A 272 -18.73 21.10 5.47
N PHE A 273 -19.31 20.34 6.39
CA PHE A 273 -18.70 20.00 7.68
C PHE A 273 -17.74 18.81 7.59
N THR A 274 -17.71 18.08 6.47
CA THR A 274 -16.90 16.88 6.28
C THR A 274 -15.53 17.18 5.65
N ARG A 275 -14.59 16.28 5.86
CA ARG A 275 -13.28 16.28 5.20
C ARG A 275 -13.44 15.96 3.70
N ASP A 276 -12.97 16.87 2.84
CA ASP A 276 -12.92 16.64 1.40
C ASP A 276 -11.63 15.89 1.00
N ARG A 277 -11.67 14.55 1.03
CA ARG A 277 -10.47 13.68 0.95
C ARG A 277 -10.61 12.46 0.02
N ILE A 278 -11.39 12.57 -1.05
CA ILE A 278 -11.60 11.44 -1.97
C ILE A 278 -10.30 10.90 -2.59
N VAL A 279 -9.34 11.78 -2.89
CA VAL A 279 -8.04 11.40 -3.48
C VAL A 279 -7.19 10.65 -2.45
N GLU A 280 -7.18 11.09 -1.19
CA GLU A 280 -6.47 10.41 -0.10
C GLU A 280 -7.12 9.06 0.23
N CYS A 281 -8.46 8.98 0.23
CA CYS A 281 -9.19 7.72 0.40
C CYS A 281 -8.82 6.72 -0.70
N TRP A 282 -8.77 7.19 -1.95
CA TRP A 282 -8.32 6.37 -3.08
C TRP A 282 -6.86 5.94 -2.92
N PHE A 283 -5.97 6.85 -2.53
CA PHE A 283 -4.55 6.55 -2.29
C PHE A 283 -4.35 5.50 -1.20
N TRP A 284 -5.15 5.55 -0.12
CA TRP A 284 -5.14 4.51 0.91
C TRP A 284 -5.47 3.14 0.33
N ILE A 285 -6.51 3.05 -0.49
CA ILE A 285 -6.93 1.80 -1.11
C ILE A 285 -5.91 1.29 -2.13
N LEU A 286 -5.25 2.18 -2.86
CA LEU A 286 -4.12 1.82 -3.73
C LEU A 286 -2.99 1.16 -2.94
N GLY A 287 -2.79 1.54 -1.67
CA GLY A 287 -1.85 0.90 -0.76
C GLY A 287 -2.25 -0.50 -0.31
N VAL A 288 -3.55 -0.85 -0.36
CA VAL A 288 -4.06 -2.17 0.05
C VAL A 288 -3.95 -3.19 -1.09
N TYR A 289 -4.33 -2.83 -2.31
CA TYR A 289 -4.19 -3.69 -3.50
C TYR A 289 -3.87 -2.87 -4.75
N LEU A 290 -2.68 -3.08 -5.30
CA LEU A 290 -2.13 -2.38 -6.45
C LEU A 290 -2.51 -3.02 -7.79
N GLU A 291 -2.90 -4.29 -7.76
CA GLU A 291 -2.99 -5.14 -8.93
C GLU A 291 -4.28 -4.88 -9.73
N PRO A 292 -4.25 -4.98 -11.07
CA PRO A 292 -5.34 -4.50 -11.92
C PRO A 292 -6.65 -5.29 -11.75
N GLN A 293 -6.60 -6.52 -11.24
CA GLN A 293 -7.77 -7.38 -11.04
C GLN A 293 -8.73 -6.88 -9.95
N TYR A 294 -8.28 -6.00 -9.06
CA TYR A 294 -9.08 -5.54 -7.92
C TYR A 294 -9.92 -4.31 -8.27
N SER A 295 -11.20 -4.34 -7.88
CA SER A 295 -12.13 -3.23 -8.04
C SER A 295 -11.98 -2.22 -6.90
N ARG A 296 -10.89 -1.44 -6.92
CA ARG A 296 -10.54 -0.44 -5.88
C ARG A 296 -11.62 0.60 -5.61
N TRP A 297 -12.45 0.89 -6.61
CA TRP A 297 -13.53 1.88 -6.46
C TRP A 297 -14.51 1.51 -5.34
N ILE A 298 -14.79 0.21 -5.12
CA ILE A 298 -15.74 -0.28 -4.11
C ILE A 298 -15.30 0.18 -2.72
N THR A 299 -14.09 -0.22 -2.33
CA THR A 299 -13.55 0.09 -1.01
C THR A 299 -13.24 1.57 -0.86
N THR A 300 -12.89 2.25 -1.96
CA THR A 300 -12.68 3.70 -1.92
C THR A 300 -13.98 4.43 -1.59
N LYS A 301 -15.09 4.10 -2.26
CA LYS A 301 -16.40 4.70 -1.94
C LYS A 301 -16.82 4.36 -0.51
N ALA A 302 -16.60 3.11 -0.06
CA ALA A 302 -16.91 2.71 1.31
C ALA A 302 -16.12 3.49 2.35
N ILE A 303 -14.80 3.67 2.18
CA ILE A 303 -13.98 4.50 3.09
C ILE A 303 -14.38 5.97 3.04
N ALA A 304 -14.67 6.50 1.85
CA ALA A 304 -15.07 7.89 1.71
C ALA A 304 -16.42 8.17 2.41
N LEU A 305 -17.40 7.27 2.29
CA LEU A 305 -18.65 7.32 3.04
C LEU A 305 -18.43 7.14 4.54
N ALA A 306 -17.56 6.21 4.96
CA ALA A 306 -17.20 6.04 6.36
C ALA A 306 -16.58 7.31 6.95
N SER A 307 -15.76 8.05 6.18
CA SER A 307 -15.22 9.35 6.60
C SER A 307 -16.30 10.42 6.76
N ILE A 308 -17.32 10.44 5.88
CA ILE A 308 -18.48 11.33 6.04
C ILE A 308 -19.24 10.99 7.33
N ILE A 309 -19.45 9.69 7.59
CA ILE A 309 -20.14 9.24 8.81
C ILE A 309 -19.32 9.57 10.06
N ASP A 310 -18.00 9.37 10.03
CA ASP A 310 -17.11 9.76 11.12
C ASP A 310 -17.27 11.26 11.47
N ASP A 311 -17.16 12.12 10.45
CA ASP A 311 -17.36 13.58 10.58
C ASP A 311 -18.78 13.97 11.02
N LEU A 312 -19.78 13.20 10.61
CA LEU A 312 -21.16 13.37 11.03
C LEU A 312 -21.31 13.15 12.53
N TYR A 313 -20.68 12.11 13.08
CA TYR A 313 -20.81 11.75 14.49
C TYR A 313 -19.91 12.59 15.41
N ASP A 314 -18.68 12.90 14.99
CA ASP A 314 -17.70 13.56 15.87
C ASP A 314 -17.70 15.10 15.77
N ALA A 315 -18.18 15.65 14.65
CA ALA A 315 -17.97 17.05 14.30
C ALA A 315 -19.21 17.79 13.80
N TYR A 316 -20.42 17.20 13.82
CA TYR A 316 -21.63 17.93 13.35
C TYR A 316 -22.99 17.54 13.95
N GLY A 317 -23.30 16.25 14.03
CA GLY A 317 -24.61 15.74 14.46
C GLY A 317 -24.90 16.00 15.94
N THR A 318 -26.18 16.24 16.30
CA THR A 318 -26.60 16.21 17.71
C THR A 318 -26.91 14.79 18.15
N ILE A 319 -26.92 14.52 19.46
CA ILE A 319 -27.19 13.18 19.99
C ILE A 319 -28.52 12.63 19.44
N GLU A 320 -29.57 13.44 19.44
CA GLU A 320 -30.91 13.05 18.97
C GLU A 320 -30.92 12.73 17.46
N GLU A 321 -30.20 13.50 16.65
CA GLU A 321 -30.08 13.24 15.21
C GLU A 321 -29.25 11.98 14.93
N LEU A 322 -28.18 11.77 15.70
CA LEU A 322 -27.31 10.61 15.56
C LEU A 322 -28.01 9.31 15.99
N GLU A 323 -28.90 9.36 16.99
CA GLU A 323 -29.78 8.23 17.34
C GLU A 323 -30.71 7.87 16.16
N LEU A 324 -31.32 8.86 15.50
CA LEU A 324 -32.14 8.63 14.32
C LEU A 324 -31.33 8.03 13.17
N PHE A 325 -30.14 8.57 12.90
CA PHE A 325 -29.25 8.06 11.85
C PHE A 325 -28.79 6.63 12.14
N THR A 326 -28.42 6.33 13.39
CA THR A 326 -28.03 4.98 13.83
C THR A 326 -29.17 3.99 13.59
N ASN A 327 -30.39 4.34 14.04
CA ASN A 327 -31.57 3.51 13.84
C ASN A 327 -31.89 3.28 12.35
N ALA A 328 -31.68 4.29 11.50
CA ALA A 328 -31.87 4.15 10.06
C ALA A 328 -30.86 3.15 9.46
N ILE A 329 -29.57 3.26 9.81
CA ILE A 329 -28.52 2.33 9.39
C ILE A 329 -28.82 0.89 9.85
N GLU A 330 -29.29 0.71 11.09
CA GLU A 330 -29.67 -0.62 11.61
C GLU A 330 -30.86 -1.23 10.87
N ARG A 331 -31.83 -0.40 10.45
CA ARG A 331 -33.00 -0.86 9.68
C ARG A 331 -32.68 -1.14 8.22
N TRP A 332 -31.74 -0.39 7.63
CA TRP A 332 -31.31 -0.52 6.24
C TRP A 332 -32.48 -0.44 5.23
N ASP A 333 -33.38 0.53 5.43
CA ASP A 333 -34.57 0.75 4.60
C ASP A 333 -34.57 2.19 4.03
N ILE A 334 -34.84 2.32 2.73
CA ILE A 334 -34.99 3.61 2.05
C ILE A 334 -36.12 4.45 2.64
N CYS A 335 -37.14 3.81 3.22
CA CYS A 335 -38.25 4.49 3.88
C CYS A 335 -37.81 5.32 5.09
N CYS A 336 -36.66 5.02 5.73
CA CYS A 336 -36.13 5.80 6.85
C CYS A 336 -35.67 7.21 6.47
N LEU A 337 -35.55 7.54 5.17
CA LEU A 337 -35.15 8.88 4.72
C LEU A 337 -36.06 9.98 5.26
N VAL A 338 -37.38 9.73 5.36
CA VAL A 338 -38.36 10.75 5.76
C VAL A 338 -38.18 11.22 7.21
N ASP A 339 -37.54 10.39 8.04
CA ASP A 339 -37.33 10.65 9.46
C ASP A 339 -35.98 11.35 9.73
N LEU A 340 -35.11 11.47 8.73
CA LEU A 340 -33.78 12.06 8.88
C LEU A 340 -33.76 13.55 8.51
N PRO A 341 -32.91 14.37 9.14
CA PRO A 341 -32.58 15.71 8.66
C PRO A 341 -32.07 15.70 7.21
N GLU A 342 -32.34 16.76 6.45
CA GLU A 342 -32.03 16.85 5.00
C GLU A 342 -30.56 16.50 4.66
N TYR A 343 -29.61 16.99 5.46
CA TYR A 343 -28.19 16.71 5.24
C TYR A 343 -27.82 15.23 5.52
N MET A 344 -28.49 14.58 6.47
CA MET A 344 -28.33 13.15 6.77
C MET A 344 -29.00 12.27 5.70
N GLN A 345 -30.11 12.74 5.10
CA GLN A 345 -30.77 12.03 4.01
C GLN A 345 -29.83 11.81 2.83
N LEU A 346 -29.04 12.84 2.46
CA LEU A 346 -28.06 12.71 1.39
C LEU A 346 -27.02 11.64 1.69
N CYS A 347 -26.45 11.66 2.90
CA CYS A 347 -25.46 10.67 3.34
C CYS A 347 -26.06 9.25 3.34
N TYR A 348 -27.23 9.08 3.96
CA TYR A 348 -27.90 7.78 4.05
C TYR A 348 -28.27 7.21 2.68
N LYS A 349 -28.83 8.05 1.79
CA LYS A 349 -29.11 7.64 0.41
C LYS A 349 -27.85 7.24 -0.35
N ALA A 350 -26.77 8.02 -0.23
CA ALA A 350 -25.50 7.69 -0.89
C ALA A 350 -24.93 6.34 -0.43
N ILE A 351 -25.12 5.97 0.85
CA ILE A 351 -24.76 4.65 1.37
C ILE A 351 -25.56 3.56 0.64
N LEU A 352 -26.90 3.66 0.66
CA LEU A 352 -27.76 2.67 0.01
C LEU A 352 -27.45 2.52 -1.48
N ASP A 353 -27.32 3.63 -2.20
CA ASP A 353 -27.03 3.64 -3.65
C ASP A 353 -25.68 2.95 -3.97
N VAL A 354 -24.64 3.18 -3.14
CA VAL A 354 -23.33 2.54 -3.34
C VAL A 354 -23.40 1.04 -3.09
N TYR A 355 -24.11 0.59 -2.05
CA TYR A 355 -24.25 -0.84 -1.78
C TYR A 355 -25.11 -1.55 -2.83
N GLU A 356 -26.14 -0.90 -3.38
CA GLU A 356 -26.90 -1.41 -4.53
C GLU A 356 -26.00 -1.53 -5.78
N GLU A 357 -25.14 -0.54 -6.04
CA GLU A 357 -24.16 -0.58 -7.13
C GLU A 357 -23.19 -1.76 -6.97
N ILE A 358 -22.67 -1.98 -5.76
CA ILE A 358 -21.79 -3.10 -5.41
C ILE A 358 -22.52 -4.43 -5.64
N GLU A 359 -23.75 -4.56 -5.15
CA GLU A 359 -24.54 -5.79 -5.28
C GLU A 359 -24.80 -6.14 -6.75
N LYS A 360 -25.14 -5.13 -7.56
CA LYS A 360 -25.30 -5.28 -9.01
C LYS A 360 -24.00 -5.73 -9.70
N GLU A 361 -22.85 -5.20 -9.29
CA GLU A 361 -21.56 -5.59 -9.85
C GLU A 361 -21.16 -7.03 -9.43
N MET A 362 -21.43 -7.41 -8.18
CA MET A 362 -21.17 -8.77 -7.69
C MET A 362 -22.07 -9.80 -8.37
N ARG A 363 -23.34 -9.46 -8.63
CA ARG A 363 -24.25 -10.29 -9.45
C ARG A 363 -23.69 -10.58 -10.83
N LYS A 364 -23.18 -9.56 -11.54
CA LYS A 364 -22.56 -9.76 -12.87
C LYS A 364 -21.35 -10.70 -12.84
N LYS A 365 -20.60 -10.69 -11.73
CA LYS A 365 -19.44 -11.56 -11.52
C LYS A 365 -19.80 -12.96 -11.00
N GLY A 366 -21.08 -13.27 -10.82
CA GLY A 366 -21.55 -14.54 -10.25
C GLY A 366 -21.17 -14.73 -8.78
N LYS A 367 -20.81 -13.65 -8.07
CA LYS A 367 -20.36 -13.66 -6.66
C LYS A 367 -21.47 -13.14 -5.74
N VAL A 368 -22.69 -13.68 -5.88
CA VAL A 368 -23.80 -13.30 -5.02
C VAL A 368 -23.57 -13.91 -3.64
N TYR A 369 -23.04 -13.10 -2.73
CA TYR A 369 -23.26 -13.34 -1.31
C TYR A 369 -24.64 -12.77 -1.02
N PHE A 370 -25.60 -13.64 -0.73
CA PHE A 370 -26.84 -13.19 -0.11
C PHE A 370 -26.43 -12.60 1.24
N MET A 371 -26.54 -11.27 1.35
CA MET A 371 -26.35 -10.57 2.62
C MET A 371 -27.61 -10.73 3.47
#